data_AF-A0A2P4Z9R8-F1
#
_entry.id   AF-A0A2P4Z9R8-F1
#
_cell.length_a   1.000
_cell.length_b   1.000
_cell.length_c   1.000
_cell.angle_alpha   90.00
_cell.angle_beta   90.00
_cell.angle_gamma   90.00
#
_symmetry.space_group_name_H-M   'P 1'
#
loop_
_entity.id
_entity.type
_entity.pdbx_description
1 polymer ?
#
loop_
_entity_poly.entity_id
_entity_poly.type
_entity_poly.pdbx_seq_one_letter_code
_entity_poly.pdbx_strand_id
1 'polypeptide(L)'
;MFGQQVARGGRRIGQMARSGQQSPLAAIKGAGQRRCYAEAAQAAAAPKGRIGRGLGLILYGVAFSSIGAAATWYSMVQQGFSHFTDAETSKLFVPDTNEVQRIEDTINNHPLVKELRSRPEFKESRPHLKMANGIRNQSLTAGVLQGNGKMVVPPIAFIEDGGKSIVSITYIGDQVCGHPGLVHGGFLATMLDEGMARGCFGALPHNIAVTANLEVNYRKPTPANSFLVLRGTTTKVEGRKAWSVGSIETLPEPGEKPTVLVEARGLFISPNNITWHPSLSRRERNQLRSQRGLTIWLTGLSASGKSTVATALEQHLLHLGLSAYRLDGDNVRFGLNKDLGFSEADRNENIRRIGEVAKLFADSATIAITSFISPYRADRDLARQLHAQTNQDGDEPIPFIEVFVDVPLEVAEQRDPKGLYKKARAGEIKEFTGISAPYEEPLSAEITIKTHENTVEECVAQITNWLSEKGYIKSVEVKN
;
A
#
# COMPACT_ATOMS: atom_id res chain seq x y z
N MET A 1 7.48 12.28 64.35
CA MET A 1 7.64 10.82 64.28
C MET A 1 8.59 10.53 63.13
N PHE A 2 9.65 9.75 63.34
CA PHE A 2 10.61 9.34 62.31
C PHE A 2 10.74 7.81 62.32
N GLY A 3 10.97 7.21 61.16
CA GLY A 3 10.82 5.77 60.95
C GLY A 3 12.01 4.91 61.41
N GLN A 4 11.95 3.62 61.05
CA GLN A 4 13.06 2.68 61.21
C GLN A 4 13.14 1.69 60.04
N GLN A 5 14.34 1.50 59.51
CA GLN A 5 14.71 0.25 58.83
C GLN A 5 15.29 -0.71 59.87
N VAL A 6 15.12 -2.02 59.64
CA VAL A 6 15.93 -3.07 60.30
C VAL A 6 16.40 -4.04 59.21
N ALA A 7 17.64 -4.52 59.33
CA ALA A 7 18.26 -5.44 58.38
C ALA A 7 19.03 -6.55 59.13
N ARG A 8 19.16 -7.75 58.51
CA ARG A 8 20.33 -8.69 58.54
C ARG A 8 19.97 -10.16 58.23
N GLY A 9 20.99 -10.91 57.81
CA GLY A 9 20.98 -12.38 57.56
C GLY A 9 20.59 -12.72 56.12
N GLY A 10 21.27 -13.55 55.35
CA GLY A 10 22.22 -14.67 55.59
C GLY A 10 21.83 -15.80 54.60
N ARG A 11 22.65 -16.74 54.12
CA ARG A 11 24.05 -17.16 54.35
C ARG A 11 24.68 -17.58 52.99
N ARG A 12 25.95 -18.00 52.98
CA ARG A 12 26.60 -18.76 51.86
C ARG A 12 26.75 -20.25 52.24
N ILE A 13 27.18 -21.06 51.26
CA ILE A 13 27.66 -22.47 51.32
C ILE A 13 26.53 -23.51 51.44
N GLY A 14 26.48 -24.59 50.63
CA GLY A 14 27.23 -24.90 49.39
C GLY A 14 27.34 -26.40 49.05
N GLN A 15 27.39 -26.75 47.75
CA GLN A 15 27.67 -28.10 47.17
C GLN A 15 26.58 -29.18 47.47
N MET A 16 26.38 -30.25 46.69
CA MET A 16 26.95 -30.83 45.44
C MET A 16 25.86 -31.77 44.81
N ALA A 17 25.88 -32.35 43.59
CA ALA A 17 26.72 -32.32 42.37
C ALA A 17 25.91 -32.92 41.16
N ARG A 18 26.54 -33.10 39.98
CA ARG A 18 26.03 -33.80 38.75
C ARG A 18 24.90 -33.06 37.98
N SER A 19 24.71 -33.19 36.65
CA SER A 19 25.59 -33.62 35.54
C SER A 19 24.93 -33.37 34.17
N GLY A 20 25.69 -32.97 33.15
CA GLY A 20 25.32 -33.14 31.72
C GLY A 20 24.86 -31.89 30.94
N GLN A 21 25.20 -31.89 29.64
CA GLN A 21 24.71 -31.05 28.53
C GLN A 21 24.66 -29.51 28.70
N GLN A 22 25.56 -28.82 27.98
CA GLN A 22 25.40 -27.40 27.60
C GLN A 22 24.84 -27.29 26.17
N SER A 23 24.09 -26.21 25.90
CA SER A 23 23.47 -25.92 24.60
C SER A 23 24.51 -25.38 23.58
N PRO A 24 24.44 -25.76 22.28
CA PRO A 24 25.40 -25.39 21.25
C PRO A 24 25.21 -23.95 20.73
N LEU A 25 25.40 -22.95 21.60
CA LEU A 25 25.38 -21.52 21.25
C LEU A 25 26.68 -20.76 21.58
N ALA A 26 27.70 -21.47 22.09
CA ALA A 26 28.99 -20.88 22.48
C ALA A 26 30.06 -20.86 21.35
N ALA A 27 29.78 -21.46 20.18
CA ALA A 27 30.80 -21.79 19.17
C ALA A 27 31.10 -20.69 18.12
N ILE A 28 30.46 -19.52 18.18
CA ILE A 28 30.65 -18.44 17.20
C ILE A 28 31.14 -17.14 17.86
N LYS A 29 32.41 -17.14 18.30
CA LYS A 29 33.21 -15.94 18.60
C LYS A 29 34.67 -16.20 18.24
N GLY A 30 35.17 -15.70 17.10
CA GLY A 30 36.59 -15.85 16.80
C GLY A 30 37.14 -15.63 15.38
N ALA A 31 36.44 -15.00 14.43
CA ALA A 31 37.04 -14.63 13.14
C ALA A 31 36.31 -13.48 12.43
N GLY A 32 37.04 -12.69 11.62
CA GLY A 32 36.48 -12.15 10.37
C GLY A 32 35.77 -10.78 10.32
N GLN A 33 35.79 -9.92 11.35
CA GLN A 33 35.16 -8.58 11.26
C GLN A 33 36.09 -7.39 11.61
N ARG A 34 37.30 -7.35 11.02
CA ARG A 34 38.17 -6.15 11.03
C ARG A 34 39.02 -6.00 9.74
N ARG A 35 38.38 -5.86 8.58
CA ARG A 35 38.96 -5.34 7.31
C ARG A 35 37.82 -5.12 6.30
N CYS A 36 37.53 -3.85 5.95
CA CYS A 36 36.76 -3.42 4.76
C CYS A 36 36.61 -1.88 4.69
N TYR A 37 36.48 -1.20 5.84
CA TYR A 37 36.18 0.25 5.92
C TYR A 37 37.41 1.19 5.80
N ALA A 38 38.51 0.76 5.16
CA ALA A 38 39.77 1.51 5.12
C ALA A 38 40.22 1.97 3.72
N GLU A 39 39.82 1.30 2.64
CA GLU A 39 40.41 1.52 1.30
C GLU A 39 39.53 2.39 0.38
N ALA A 40 38.23 2.55 0.69
CA ALA A 40 37.32 3.41 -0.07
C ALA A 40 37.60 4.93 0.07
N ALA A 41 38.56 5.33 0.91
CA ALA A 41 38.81 6.72 1.30
C ALA A 41 39.98 7.41 0.56
N GLN A 42 40.69 6.72 -0.36
CA GLN A 42 41.88 7.27 -1.04
C GLN A 42 41.80 7.29 -2.58
N ALA A 43 40.67 6.93 -3.19
CA ALA A 43 40.50 6.83 -4.65
C ALA A 43 39.56 7.91 -5.25
N ALA A 44 39.82 9.19 -4.97
CA ALA A 44 39.00 10.30 -5.48
C ALA A 44 39.78 11.62 -5.74
N ALA A 45 40.93 11.55 -6.41
CA ALA A 45 41.63 12.74 -6.89
C ALA A 45 40.95 13.34 -8.14
N ALA A 46 40.63 14.63 -8.13
CA ALA A 46 39.81 15.27 -9.17
C ALA A 46 40.63 15.88 -10.34
N PRO A 47 40.22 15.66 -11.61
CA PRO A 47 40.64 16.50 -12.73
C PRO A 47 39.81 17.79 -12.80
N LYS A 48 40.41 18.88 -13.29
CA LYS A 48 39.75 20.19 -13.46
C LYS A 48 39.06 20.28 -14.83
N GLY A 49 37.80 20.72 -14.86
CA GLY A 49 37.06 21.04 -16.07
C GLY A 49 35.83 21.91 -15.74
N ARG A 50 35.51 22.90 -16.58
CA ARG A 50 34.47 23.91 -16.32
C ARG A 50 33.65 24.18 -17.59
N ILE A 51 32.42 24.69 -17.41
CA ILE A 51 31.42 25.03 -18.44
C ILE A 51 30.66 23.80 -18.97
N GLY A 52 29.32 23.90 -19.12
CA GLY A 52 28.49 22.84 -19.75
C GLY A 52 27.20 22.39 -19.05
N ARG A 53 26.69 23.08 -18.02
CA ARG A 53 25.40 22.70 -17.36
C ARG A 53 24.49 23.91 -17.10
N GLY A 54 23.68 24.26 -18.12
CA GLY A 54 22.63 25.30 -18.00
C GLY A 54 21.21 24.81 -18.32
N LEU A 55 21.04 23.85 -19.24
CA LEU A 55 19.73 23.45 -19.77
C LEU A 55 19.16 22.13 -19.19
N GLY A 56 20.00 21.27 -18.62
CA GLY A 56 19.57 19.95 -18.12
C GLY A 56 18.76 19.97 -16.81
N LEU A 57 18.73 21.08 -16.06
CA LEU A 57 18.13 21.14 -14.73
C LEU A 57 16.62 21.43 -14.73
N ILE A 58 16.08 22.06 -15.78
CA ILE A 58 14.67 22.48 -15.82
C ILE A 58 13.74 21.28 -16.12
N LEU A 59 14.13 20.42 -17.07
CA LEU A 59 13.35 19.21 -17.40
C LEU A 59 13.36 18.16 -16.28
N TYR A 60 14.45 18.02 -15.53
CA TYR A 60 14.53 17.09 -14.40
C TYR A 60 13.60 17.48 -13.22
N GLY A 61 13.35 18.78 -13.00
CA GLY A 61 12.51 19.25 -11.90
C GLY A 61 11.02 18.89 -12.03
N VAL A 62 10.53 18.66 -13.26
CA VAL A 62 9.12 18.33 -13.53
C VAL A 62 8.85 16.83 -13.46
N ALA A 63 9.85 15.98 -13.75
CA ALA A 63 9.71 14.53 -13.68
C ALA A 63 9.80 13.96 -12.25
N PHE A 64 10.66 14.54 -11.39
CA PHE A 64 10.87 14.03 -10.03
C PHE A 64 9.74 14.36 -9.05
N SER A 65 8.96 15.41 -9.30
CA SER A 65 7.86 15.84 -8.42
C SER A 65 6.61 14.95 -8.52
N SER A 66 6.36 14.31 -9.68
CA SER A 66 5.25 13.38 -9.87
C SER A 66 5.55 11.97 -9.35
N ILE A 67 6.74 11.41 -9.64
CA ILE A 67 7.15 10.07 -9.18
C ILE A 67 7.19 10.02 -7.64
N GLY A 68 7.78 11.03 -7.00
CA GLY A 68 7.85 11.11 -5.53
C GLY A 68 6.48 11.21 -4.84
N ALA A 69 5.46 11.77 -5.51
CA ALA A 69 4.09 11.86 -5.01
C ALA A 69 3.30 10.55 -5.20
N ALA A 70 3.51 9.84 -6.31
CA ALA A 70 2.93 8.51 -6.53
C ALA A 70 3.42 7.50 -5.49
N ALA A 71 4.71 7.56 -5.13
CA ALA A 71 5.30 6.71 -4.11
C ALA A 71 4.71 6.93 -2.71
N THR A 72 4.50 8.18 -2.25
CA THR A 72 3.80 8.41 -0.98
C THR A 72 2.34 8.03 -1.03
N TRP A 73 1.62 8.32 -2.13
CA TRP A 73 0.22 7.90 -2.29
C TRP A 73 0.09 6.36 -2.16
N TYR A 74 0.94 5.61 -2.88
CA TYR A 74 0.95 4.14 -2.80
C TYR A 74 1.34 3.63 -1.40
N SER A 75 2.31 4.25 -0.73
CA SER A 75 2.67 3.91 0.65
C SER A 75 1.56 4.22 1.65
N MET A 76 0.79 5.29 1.45
CA MET A 76 -0.36 5.64 2.28
C MET A 76 -1.49 4.63 2.06
N VAL A 77 -1.73 4.22 0.81
CA VAL A 77 -2.67 3.14 0.44
C VAL A 77 -2.31 1.80 1.08
N GLN A 78 -1.04 1.39 1.00
CA GLN A 78 -0.53 0.18 1.68
C GLN A 78 -0.65 0.25 3.21
N GLN A 79 -0.66 1.46 3.79
CA GLN A 79 -0.90 1.72 5.21
C GLN A 79 -2.37 2.13 5.51
N GLY A 80 -3.31 1.80 4.63
CA GLY A 80 -4.76 1.94 4.88
C GLY A 80 -5.27 3.37 5.05
N PHE A 81 -4.55 4.38 4.58
CA PHE A 81 -5.25 5.52 3.99
C PHE A 81 -5.99 4.99 2.75
N SER A 82 -7.27 5.31 2.62
CA SER A 82 -8.13 4.71 1.62
C SER A 82 -7.75 5.11 0.19
N HIS A 83 -8.02 4.24 -0.78
CA HIS A 83 -7.84 4.49 -2.22
C HIS A 83 -8.62 5.70 -2.78
N PHE A 84 -9.54 6.28 -2.00
CA PHE A 84 -10.43 7.35 -2.44
C PHE A 84 -9.71 8.68 -2.70
N THR A 85 -9.88 9.18 -3.91
CA THR A 85 -9.52 10.54 -4.31
C THR A 85 -10.30 11.59 -3.52
N ASP A 86 -9.78 12.82 -3.50
CA ASP A 86 -10.42 14.00 -2.91
C ASP A 86 -11.92 14.12 -3.28
N ALA A 87 -12.25 14.01 -4.57
CA ALA A 87 -13.62 14.09 -5.09
C ALA A 87 -14.51 12.87 -4.75
N GLU A 88 -13.93 11.70 -4.48
CA GLU A 88 -14.67 10.56 -3.94
C GLU A 88 -14.97 10.77 -2.44
N THR A 89 -14.02 11.31 -1.66
CA THR A 89 -14.23 11.46 -0.21
C THR A 89 -15.40 12.35 0.16
N SER A 90 -15.75 13.37 -0.64
CA SER A 90 -16.96 14.17 -0.44
C SER A 90 -18.26 13.36 -0.54
N LYS A 91 -18.26 12.19 -1.20
CA LYS A 91 -19.43 11.32 -1.42
C LYS A 91 -19.54 10.15 -0.43
N LEU A 92 -18.53 9.93 0.41
CA LEU A 92 -18.47 8.79 1.34
C LEU A 92 -19.24 9.02 2.65
N PHE A 93 -19.59 10.27 2.95
CA PHE A 93 -20.35 10.59 4.15
C PHE A 93 -21.85 10.42 3.89
N VAL A 94 -22.50 9.59 4.70
CA VAL A 94 -23.95 9.40 4.70
C VAL A 94 -24.44 9.74 6.10
N PRO A 95 -25.20 10.85 6.29
CA PRO A 95 -25.84 11.16 7.56
C PRO A 95 -26.76 10.01 8.04
N ASP A 96 -26.65 9.68 9.33
CA ASP A 96 -27.39 8.59 9.98
C ASP A 96 -28.67 9.07 10.69
N THR A 97 -28.80 10.38 10.89
CA THR A 97 -29.86 11.02 11.68
C THR A 97 -30.23 12.39 11.10
N ASN A 98 -31.47 12.83 11.36
CA ASN A 98 -31.99 14.13 10.89
C ASN A 98 -31.15 15.33 11.38
N GLU A 99 -30.52 15.24 12.56
CA GLU A 99 -29.64 16.30 13.06
C GLU A 99 -28.30 16.33 12.30
N VAL A 100 -27.68 15.17 12.07
CA VAL A 100 -26.44 15.09 11.28
C VAL A 100 -26.69 15.56 9.85
N GLN A 101 -27.84 15.21 9.27
CA GLN A 101 -28.29 15.71 7.96
C GLN A 101 -28.44 17.25 7.97
N ARG A 102 -29.14 17.82 8.96
CA ARG A 102 -29.27 19.29 9.13
C ARG A 102 -27.92 20.00 9.21
N ILE A 103 -26.95 19.42 9.94
CA ILE A 103 -25.60 19.98 10.11
C ILE A 103 -24.82 19.91 8.79
N GLU A 104 -24.86 18.77 8.10
CA GLU A 104 -24.27 18.56 6.77
C GLU A 104 -24.87 19.53 5.72
N ASP A 105 -26.20 19.69 5.71
CA ASP A 105 -26.89 20.61 4.82
C ASP A 105 -26.56 22.07 5.11
N THR A 106 -26.41 22.44 6.39
CA THR A 106 -25.99 23.80 6.80
C THR A 106 -24.61 24.13 6.25
N ILE A 107 -23.66 23.19 6.37
CA ILE A 107 -22.30 23.35 5.82
C ILE A 107 -22.35 23.44 4.29
N ASN A 108 -22.98 22.49 3.61
CA ASN A 108 -23.01 22.45 2.14
C ASN A 108 -23.74 23.64 1.50
N ASN A 109 -24.75 24.19 2.18
CA ASN A 109 -25.52 25.32 1.67
C ASN A 109 -24.92 26.70 1.98
N HIS A 110 -23.93 26.79 2.87
CA HIS A 110 -23.35 28.06 3.30
C HIS A 110 -22.72 28.83 2.12
N PRO A 111 -22.91 30.16 2.01
CA PRO A 111 -22.33 30.95 0.92
C PRO A 111 -20.82 30.79 0.75
N LEU A 112 -20.04 30.67 1.85
CA LEU A 112 -18.59 30.47 1.78
C LEU A 112 -18.23 29.14 1.11
N VAL A 113 -18.99 28.07 1.36
CA VAL A 113 -18.75 26.76 0.75
C VAL A 113 -19.14 26.77 -0.74
N LYS A 114 -20.18 27.52 -1.11
CA LYS A 114 -20.55 27.76 -2.51
C LYS A 114 -19.52 28.63 -3.25
N GLU A 115 -18.95 29.64 -2.58
CA GLU A 115 -17.83 30.45 -3.12
C GLU A 115 -16.60 29.56 -3.38
N LEU A 116 -16.14 28.80 -2.38
CA LEU A 116 -14.96 27.93 -2.49
C LEU A 116 -15.13 26.88 -3.60
N ARG A 117 -16.33 26.29 -3.75
CA ARG A 117 -16.68 25.37 -4.85
C ARG A 117 -16.66 26.02 -6.23
N SER A 118 -16.79 27.35 -6.33
CA SER A 118 -16.74 28.09 -7.60
C SER A 118 -15.32 28.46 -8.04
N ARG A 119 -14.32 28.29 -7.16
CA ARG A 119 -12.94 28.75 -7.33
C ARG A 119 -12.03 27.58 -7.74
N PRO A 120 -11.58 27.51 -9.02
CA PRO A 120 -10.92 26.33 -9.57
C PRO A 120 -9.54 26.04 -8.96
N GLU A 121 -8.94 27.00 -8.25
CA GLU A 121 -7.70 26.80 -7.52
C GLU A 121 -7.86 25.98 -6.22
N PHE A 122 -9.09 25.77 -5.74
CA PHE A 122 -9.38 25.00 -4.52
C PHE A 122 -9.85 23.58 -4.83
N LYS A 123 -9.23 22.59 -4.16
CA LYS A 123 -9.63 21.18 -4.19
C LYS A 123 -10.39 20.81 -2.92
N GLU A 124 -11.65 20.44 -3.09
CA GLU A 124 -12.53 19.94 -2.03
C GLU A 124 -12.19 18.49 -1.68
N SER A 125 -12.14 18.17 -0.38
CA SER A 125 -12.15 16.80 0.12
C SER A 125 -12.77 16.70 1.52
N ARG A 126 -12.96 15.47 2.00
CA ARG A 126 -13.24 15.14 3.41
C ARG A 126 -12.02 14.41 3.99
N PRO A 127 -11.02 15.12 4.57
CA PRO A 127 -9.70 14.53 4.85
C PRO A 127 -9.70 13.35 5.83
N HIS A 128 -10.68 13.28 6.74
CA HIS A 128 -10.88 12.15 7.66
C HIS A 128 -11.35 10.88 6.95
N LEU A 129 -12.01 11.02 5.80
CA LEU A 129 -12.51 9.90 4.99
C LEU A 129 -11.48 9.41 3.95
N LYS A 130 -10.29 10.04 3.89
CA LYS A 130 -9.09 9.46 3.27
C LYS A 130 -8.46 8.34 4.12
N MET A 131 -9.10 7.90 5.21
CA MET A 131 -8.65 6.79 6.07
C MET A 131 -9.65 5.64 6.03
N ALA A 132 -9.17 4.42 5.79
CA ALA A 132 -9.99 3.22 5.86
C ALA A 132 -10.49 2.99 7.30
N ASN A 133 -11.72 2.46 7.44
CA ASN A 133 -12.45 2.41 8.72
C ASN A 133 -11.62 1.88 9.91
N GLY A 134 -10.86 0.78 9.73
CA GLY A 134 -10.07 0.16 10.79
C GLY A 134 -8.93 1.03 11.35
N ILE A 135 -8.40 1.96 10.54
CA ILE A 135 -7.34 2.90 10.93
C ILE A 135 -7.94 4.25 11.32
N ARG A 136 -9.03 4.68 10.66
CA ARG A 136 -9.79 5.86 11.06
C ARG A 136 -10.20 5.78 12.53
N ASN A 137 -10.67 4.61 12.98
CA ASN A 137 -11.04 4.35 14.38
C ASN A 137 -9.87 4.46 15.39
N GLN A 138 -8.61 4.39 14.93
CA GLN A 138 -7.40 4.54 15.74
C GLN A 138 -6.81 5.96 15.67
N SER A 139 -7.30 6.80 14.76
CA SER A 139 -6.89 8.20 14.62
C SER A 139 -7.50 9.07 15.72
N LEU A 140 -6.71 9.99 16.28
CA LEU A 140 -7.20 10.97 17.26
C LEU A 140 -8.30 11.84 16.65
N THR A 141 -8.06 12.44 15.48
CA THR A 141 -8.94 13.46 14.91
C THR A 141 -10.03 12.87 14.02
N ALA A 142 -9.68 11.84 13.24
CA ALA A 142 -10.62 11.15 12.35
C ALA A 142 -11.44 10.04 13.05
N GLY A 143 -11.08 9.65 14.28
CA GLY A 143 -11.78 8.64 15.08
C GLY A 143 -12.20 9.13 16.46
N VAL A 144 -11.25 9.29 17.38
CA VAL A 144 -11.52 9.57 18.82
C VAL A 144 -12.30 10.87 19.03
N LEU A 145 -12.05 11.90 18.23
CA LEU A 145 -12.75 13.20 18.26
C LEU A 145 -13.98 13.28 17.34
N GLN A 146 -14.40 12.17 16.72
CA GLN A 146 -15.63 12.08 15.91
C GLN A 146 -16.78 11.38 16.66
N GLY A 147 -17.97 11.46 16.05
CA GLY A 147 -19.19 10.84 16.54
C GLY A 147 -20.03 11.76 17.43
N ASN A 148 -21.08 11.18 18.02
CA ASN A 148 -22.13 11.93 18.74
C ASN A 148 -21.55 12.91 19.79
N GLY A 149 -22.07 14.13 19.78
CA GLY A 149 -21.63 15.22 20.66
C GLY A 149 -20.22 15.76 20.39
N LYS A 150 -19.49 15.29 19.37
CA LYS A 150 -18.15 15.79 18.98
C LYS A 150 -18.20 16.37 17.56
N MET A 151 -17.24 16.02 16.69
CA MET A 151 -17.39 16.16 15.24
C MET A 151 -18.33 15.07 14.72
N VAL A 152 -19.64 15.34 14.72
CA VAL A 152 -20.67 14.44 14.16
C VAL A 152 -20.64 14.38 12.64
N VAL A 153 -20.25 15.48 11.99
CA VAL A 153 -19.99 15.57 10.56
C VAL A 153 -18.48 15.71 10.35
N PRO A 154 -17.85 14.93 9.44
CA PRO A 154 -16.45 15.11 9.10
C PRO A 154 -16.16 16.53 8.56
N PRO A 155 -14.99 17.12 8.83
CA PRO A 155 -14.60 18.38 8.21
C PRO A 155 -14.61 18.28 6.68
N ILE A 156 -15.18 19.29 6.03
CA ILE A 156 -14.97 19.56 4.61
C ILE A 156 -13.78 20.53 4.50
N ALA A 157 -12.84 20.24 3.61
CA ALA A 157 -11.63 21.03 3.44
C ALA A 157 -11.40 21.39 1.96
N PHE A 158 -11.09 22.66 1.73
CA PHE A 158 -10.71 23.25 0.46
C PHE A 158 -9.23 23.64 0.54
N ILE A 159 -8.36 22.97 -0.22
CA ILE A 159 -6.91 23.24 -0.23
C ILE A 159 -6.54 23.90 -1.56
N GLU A 160 -5.82 25.02 -1.50
CA GLU A 160 -5.38 25.76 -2.69
C GLU A 160 -4.17 25.08 -3.36
N ASP A 161 -4.19 25.05 -4.69
CA ASP A 161 -3.18 24.37 -5.49
C ASP A 161 -1.73 24.82 -5.20
N GLY A 162 -0.85 23.83 -5.03
CA GLY A 162 0.52 24.03 -4.56
C GLY A 162 0.65 24.19 -3.04
N GLY A 163 -0.39 23.90 -2.24
CA GLY A 163 -0.33 23.92 -0.77
C GLY A 163 -0.12 25.32 -0.18
N LYS A 164 -0.72 26.33 -0.81
CA LYS A 164 -0.57 27.74 -0.40
C LYS A 164 -1.52 28.10 0.73
N SER A 165 -2.76 27.62 0.69
CA SER A 165 -3.78 27.91 1.69
C SER A 165 -4.79 26.78 1.87
N ILE A 166 -5.54 26.83 2.97
CA ILE A 166 -6.63 25.92 3.29
C ILE A 166 -7.78 26.70 3.93
N VAL A 167 -9.01 26.33 3.58
CA VAL A 167 -10.22 26.66 4.35
C VAL A 167 -10.94 25.36 4.69
N SER A 168 -11.24 25.13 5.97
CA SER A 168 -11.95 23.93 6.43
C SER A 168 -13.13 24.33 7.30
N ILE A 169 -14.29 23.71 7.09
CA ILE A 169 -15.53 24.00 7.80
C ILE A 169 -15.91 22.77 8.63
N THR A 170 -16.18 22.98 9.93
CA THR A 170 -16.42 21.93 10.92
C THR A 170 -17.55 22.33 11.86
N TYR A 171 -18.46 21.41 12.17
CA TYR A 171 -19.38 21.55 13.31
C TYR A 171 -18.81 20.84 14.54
N ILE A 172 -19.03 21.41 15.72
CA ILE A 172 -18.48 20.91 16.98
C ILE A 172 -19.53 20.83 18.09
N GLY A 173 -19.75 19.64 18.65
CA GLY A 173 -20.63 19.42 19.80
C GLY A 173 -19.98 19.69 21.17
N ASP A 174 -20.69 19.35 22.25
CA ASP A 174 -20.29 19.63 23.64
C ASP A 174 -19.39 18.58 24.32
N GLN A 175 -19.25 17.37 23.78
CA GLN A 175 -18.41 16.30 24.34
C GLN A 175 -16.90 16.52 24.13
N VAL A 176 -16.53 17.68 23.57
CA VAL A 176 -15.15 18.20 23.50
C VAL A 176 -14.99 19.51 24.28
N CYS A 177 -15.92 19.83 25.19
CA CYS A 177 -15.82 20.96 26.12
C CYS A 177 -14.71 20.79 27.17
N GLY A 178 -14.07 21.90 27.54
CA GLY A 178 -13.18 21.99 28.71
C GLY A 178 -13.88 22.58 29.93
N HIS A 179 -14.96 23.33 29.70
CA HIS A 179 -15.88 23.90 30.67
C HIS A 179 -17.29 23.81 30.06
N PRO A 180 -18.39 23.64 30.82
CA PRO A 180 -19.72 23.49 30.26
C PRO A 180 -20.07 24.56 29.20
N GLY A 181 -20.43 24.11 27.99
CA GLY A 181 -20.74 24.97 26.85
C GLY A 181 -19.55 25.60 26.12
N LEU A 182 -18.31 25.41 26.59
CA LEU A 182 -17.09 25.98 25.99
C LEU A 182 -16.10 24.90 25.54
N VAL A 183 -15.79 24.89 24.25
CA VAL A 183 -14.86 23.95 23.60
C VAL A 183 -13.49 23.99 24.28
N HIS A 184 -12.89 22.83 24.52
CA HIS A 184 -11.58 22.72 25.13
C HIS A 184 -10.49 23.30 24.21
N GLY A 185 -9.63 24.17 24.75
CA GLY A 185 -8.56 24.82 23.96
C GLY A 185 -7.68 23.84 23.20
N GLY A 186 -7.32 22.71 23.83
CA GLY A 186 -6.55 21.65 23.18
C GLY A 186 -7.19 21.07 21.91
N PHE A 187 -8.53 21.01 21.81
CA PHE A 187 -9.20 20.60 20.57
C PHE A 187 -8.93 21.61 19.46
N LEU A 188 -9.06 22.91 19.76
CA LEU A 188 -8.83 24.00 18.79
C LEU A 188 -7.37 24.03 18.34
N ALA A 189 -6.43 23.77 19.25
CA ALA A 189 -5.02 23.57 18.93
C ALA A 189 -4.81 22.37 18.00
N THR A 190 -5.39 21.20 18.28
CA THR A 190 -5.29 20.01 17.42
C THR A 190 -5.89 20.25 16.03
N MET A 191 -6.99 20.99 15.91
CA MET A 191 -7.56 21.35 14.61
C MET A 191 -6.68 22.34 13.84
N LEU A 192 -6.10 23.36 14.51
CA LEU A 192 -5.13 24.26 13.90
C LEU A 192 -3.88 23.50 13.43
N ASP A 193 -3.39 22.57 14.23
CA ASP A 193 -2.25 21.70 13.92
C ASP A 193 -2.50 20.89 12.64
N GLU A 194 -3.58 20.08 12.62
CA GLU A 194 -3.93 19.26 11.45
C GLU A 194 -4.28 20.10 10.21
N GLY A 195 -5.06 21.16 10.39
CA GLY A 195 -5.49 22.03 9.28
C GLY A 195 -4.32 22.73 8.62
N MET A 196 -3.48 23.41 9.41
CA MET A 196 -2.31 24.13 8.89
C MET A 196 -1.24 23.17 8.32
N ALA A 197 -1.08 21.97 8.90
CA ALA A 197 -0.25 20.92 8.31
C ALA A 197 -0.78 20.51 6.92
N ARG A 198 -2.06 20.10 6.83
CA ARG A 198 -2.69 19.69 5.55
C ARG A 198 -2.63 20.78 4.49
N GLY A 199 -2.87 22.04 4.89
CA GLY A 199 -2.80 23.19 3.99
C GLY A 199 -1.44 23.39 3.32
N CYS A 200 -0.34 22.97 3.95
CA CYS A 200 1.00 23.05 3.38
C CYS A 200 1.53 21.75 2.75
N PHE A 201 0.74 20.66 2.70
CA PHE A 201 1.18 19.39 2.09
C PHE A 201 1.64 19.56 0.64
N GLY A 202 0.84 20.20 -0.22
CA GLY A 202 1.18 20.44 -1.63
C GLY A 202 2.35 21.39 -1.87
N ALA A 203 2.88 22.02 -0.82
CA ALA A 203 4.05 22.89 -0.83
C ALA A 203 5.33 22.16 -0.35
N LEU A 204 5.20 20.91 0.12
CA LEU A 204 6.25 20.14 0.77
C LEU A 204 6.61 18.87 -0.02
N PRO A 205 7.87 18.42 0.05
CA PRO A 205 8.27 17.12 -0.50
C PRO A 205 7.36 15.98 -0.02
N HIS A 206 7.07 15.05 -0.92
CA HIS A 206 6.25 13.86 -0.67
C HIS A 206 4.79 14.12 -0.23
N ASN A 207 4.30 15.37 -0.25
CA ASN A 207 2.96 15.76 0.17
C ASN A 207 2.60 15.41 1.64
N ILE A 208 3.59 15.46 2.54
CA ILE A 208 3.41 15.17 3.98
C ILE A 208 4.14 16.20 4.84
N ALA A 209 3.53 16.55 5.98
CA ALA A 209 4.12 17.40 7.02
C ALA A 209 3.94 16.76 8.40
N VAL A 210 4.94 16.93 9.27
CA VAL A 210 4.82 16.76 10.72
C VAL A 210 5.18 18.06 11.43
N THR A 211 4.52 18.34 12.55
CA THR A 211 4.66 19.59 13.28
C THR A 211 5.95 19.60 14.10
N ALA A 212 6.80 20.60 13.85
CA ALA A 212 8.04 20.81 14.62
C ALA A 212 7.90 21.93 15.65
N ASN A 213 6.98 22.87 15.44
CA ASN A 213 6.56 23.87 16.42
C ASN A 213 5.15 24.38 16.06
N LEU A 214 4.34 24.67 17.09
CA LEU A 214 3.05 25.35 16.96
C LEU A 214 2.88 26.32 18.13
N GLU A 215 2.69 27.59 17.82
CA GLU A 215 2.29 28.65 18.76
C GLU A 215 0.80 28.91 18.59
N VAL A 216 0.02 28.90 19.68
CA VAL A 216 -1.45 29.06 19.66
C VAL A 216 -1.88 30.19 20.59
N ASN A 217 -2.58 31.18 20.04
CA ASN A 217 -3.08 32.36 20.74
C ASN A 217 -4.61 32.35 20.78
N TYR A 218 -5.18 31.95 21.91
CA TYR A 218 -6.63 32.01 22.14
C TYR A 218 -7.08 33.46 22.31
N ARG A 219 -8.03 33.91 21.49
CA ARG A 219 -8.56 35.29 21.48
C ARG A 219 -9.89 35.43 22.19
N LYS A 220 -10.77 34.43 22.09
CA LYS A 220 -12.09 34.40 22.74
C LYS A 220 -12.48 32.97 23.13
N PRO A 221 -13.38 32.79 24.13
CA PRO A 221 -14.03 31.51 24.37
C PRO A 221 -14.79 31.04 23.12
N THR A 222 -14.73 29.75 22.81
CA THR A 222 -15.45 29.14 21.68
C THR A 222 -16.65 28.36 22.20
N PRO A 223 -17.89 28.76 21.86
CA PRO A 223 -19.09 28.00 22.21
C PRO A 223 -19.09 26.62 21.56
N ALA A 224 -19.56 25.61 22.29
CA ALA A 224 -19.94 24.33 21.71
C ALA A 224 -21.28 24.42 20.95
N ASN A 225 -21.62 23.36 20.21
CA ASN A 225 -22.76 23.27 19.31
C ASN A 225 -22.75 24.38 18.24
N SER A 226 -21.57 24.65 17.69
CA SER A 226 -21.29 25.77 16.77
C SER A 226 -20.62 25.32 15.47
N PHE A 227 -20.64 26.20 14.46
CA PHE A 227 -19.93 26.01 13.19
C PHE A 227 -18.68 26.89 13.16
N LEU A 228 -17.55 26.27 12.83
CA LEU A 228 -16.22 26.88 12.83
C LEU A 228 -15.60 26.83 11.43
N VAL A 229 -14.88 27.89 11.08
CA VAL A 229 -14.03 27.98 9.89
C VAL A 229 -12.58 28.01 10.35
N LEU A 230 -11.81 26.98 10.00
CA LEU A 230 -10.36 27.05 10.04
C LEU A 230 -9.85 27.67 8.74
N ARG A 231 -8.92 28.62 8.84
CA ARG A 231 -8.13 29.13 7.72
C ARG A 231 -6.65 28.91 7.99
N GLY A 232 -5.88 28.59 6.96
CA GLY A 232 -4.43 28.48 7.06
C GLY A 232 -3.76 28.95 5.77
N THR A 233 -2.61 29.61 5.88
CA THR A 233 -1.83 30.13 4.76
C THR A 233 -0.35 29.83 4.96
N THR A 234 0.24 29.09 4.02
CA THR A 234 1.67 28.82 3.93
C THR A 234 2.40 30.11 3.55
N THR A 235 3.10 30.71 4.51
CA THR A 235 3.77 32.02 4.33
C THR A 235 5.20 31.91 3.82
N LYS A 236 5.86 30.75 4.01
CA LYS A 236 7.24 30.51 3.58
C LYS A 236 7.49 29.01 3.40
N VAL A 237 8.32 28.66 2.41
CA VAL A 237 8.82 27.29 2.20
C VAL A 237 10.34 27.32 1.98
N GLU A 238 11.07 26.43 2.67
CA GLU A 238 12.51 26.21 2.47
C GLU A 238 12.84 24.72 2.48
N GLY A 239 12.91 24.12 1.28
CA GLY A 239 13.22 22.70 1.09
C GLY A 239 12.15 21.79 1.70
N ARG A 240 12.39 21.27 2.90
CA ARG A 240 11.45 20.43 3.66
C ARG A 240 10.67 21.18 4.75
N LYS A 241 10.86 22.49 4.90
CA LYS A 241 10.20 23.31 5.94
C LYS A 241 9.12 24.18 5.32
N ALA A 242 7.93 24.18 5.91
CA ALA A 242 6.86 25.13 5.60
C ALA A 242 6.47 25.88 6.88
N TRP A 243 6.42 27.20 6.80
CA TRP A 243 5.83 28.04 7.82
C TRP A 243 4.42 28.38 7.39
N SER A 244 3.46 28.19 8.29
CA SER A 244 2.05 28.50 8.05
C SER A 244 1.50 29.35 9.19
N VAL A 245 0.55 30.22 8.89
CA VAL A 245 -0.23 30.99 9.87
C VAL A 245 -1.70 30.66 9.67
N GLY A 246 -2.49 30.64 10.74
CA GLY A 246 -3.89 30.27 10.63
C GLY A 246 -4.77 30.82 11.74
N SER A 247 -6.08 30.68 11.54
CA SER A 247 -7.14 31.11 12.44
C SER A 247 -8.20 30.02 12.56
N ILE A 248 -8.87 29.97 13.71
CA ILE A 248 -10.23 29.43 13.83
C ILE A 248 -11.16 30.61 14.07
N GLU A 249 -12.17 30.70 13.21
CA GLU A 249 -13.20 31.74 13.17
C GLU A 249 -14.58 31.12 13.39
N THR A 250 -15.53 31.92 13.87
CA THR A 250 -16.97 31.60 13.71
C THR A 250 -17.33 31.55 12.23
N LEU A 251 -18.10 30.56 11.80
CA LEU A 251 -18.79 30.62 10.50
C LEU A 251 -19.80 31.79 10.55
N PRO A 252 -19.65 32.86 9.76
CA PRO A 252 -20.52 34.04 9.87
C PRO A 252 -21.80 33.85 9.06
N GLU A 253 -22.93 34.35 9.59
CA GLU A 253 -24.18 34.44 8.82
C GLU A 253 -24.07 35.51 7.71
N PRO A 254 -24.92 35.47 6.66
CA PRO A 254 -24.84 36.41 5.53
C PRO A 254 -24.92 37.89 5.96
N GLY A 255 -23.79 38.59 5.85
CA GLY A 255 -23.64 40.00 6.23
C GLY A 255 -22.89 40.25 7.53
N GLU A 256 -22.64 39.21 8.33
CA GLU A 256 -21.81 39.30 9.53
C GLU A 256 -20.30 39.23 9.19
N LYS A 257 -19.47 39.66 10.15
CA LYS A 257 -18.00 39.50 10.06
C LYS A 257 -17.56 38.30 10.89
N PRO A 258 -16.68 37.42 10.36
CA PRO A 258 -16.16 36.30 11.14
C PRO A 258 -15.41 36.83 12.37
N THR A 259 -15.74 36.28 13.54
CA THR A 259 -14.99 36.52 14.77
C THR A 259 -13.86 35.51 14.85
N VAL A 260 -12.62 35.99 14.86
CA VAL A 260 -11.44 35.18 15.19
C VAL A 260 -11.52 34.76 16.66
N LEU A 261 -11.48 33.45 16.89
CA LEU A 261 -11.56 32.81 18.21
C LEU A 261 -10.18 32.37 18.69
N VAL A 262 -9.36 31.85 17.78
CA VAL A 262 -7.98 31.38 18.04
C VAL A 262 -7.13 31.69 16.80
N GLU A 263 -5.87 32.06 17.00
CA GLU A 263 -4.86 32.20 15.95
C GLU A 263 -3.67 31.28 16.22
N ALA A 264 -2.98 30.82 15.19
CA ALA A 264 -1.75 30.04 15.35
C ALA A 264 -0.67 30.35 14.31
N ARG A 265 0.57 30.00 14.67
CA ARG A 265 1.75 30.02 13.81
C ARG A 265 2.45 28.68 13.94
N GLY A 266 2.70 28.00 12.83
CA GLY A 266 3.27 26.65 12.82
C GLY A 266 4.49 26.54 11.91
N LEU A 267 5.48 25.77 12.35
CA LEU A 267 6.55 25.24 11.52
C LEU A 267 6.31 23.75 11.31
N PHE A 268 5.95 23.41 10.08
CA PHE A 268 5.72 22.05 9.61
C PHE A 268 6.91 21.59 8.79
N ILE A 269 7.25 20.31 8.91
CA ILE A 269 8.44 19.73 8.28
C ILE A 269 8.06 18.43 7.59
N SER A 270 8.33 18.31 6.29
CA SER A 270 8.34 17.01 5.61
C SER A 270 9.40 16.14 6.28
N PRO A 271 9.08 14.95 6.83
CA PRO A 271 10.07 14.09 7.44
C PRO A 271 11.22 13.80 6.47
N ASN A 272 12.46 13.87 6.97
CA ASN A 272 13.67 13.51 6.21
C ASN A 272 13.71 11.99 5.98
N ASN A 273 13.07 11.25 6.89
CA ASN A 273 13.10 9.80 6.99
C ASN A 273 11.66 9.25 7.03
N ILE A 274 11.03 9.14 5.86
CA ILE A 274 10.38 7.87 5.52
C ILE A 274 11.46 6.98 4.88
N THR A 275 12.56 6.78 5.62
CA THR A 275 13.56 5.79 5.26
C THR A 275 12.99 4.42 5.62
N TRP A 276 12.23 3.87 4.68
CA TRP A 276 12.38 2.46 4.37
C TRP A 276 13.89 2.16 4.35
N HIS A 277 14.31 1.06 4.99
CA HIS A 277 15.72 0.67 4.94
C HIS A 277 16.18 0.63 3.48
N PRO A 278 17.43 1.04 3.16
CA PRO A 278 17.98 0.88 1.82
C PRO A 278 17.88 -0.61 1.47
N SER A 279 16.89 -0.91 0.64
CA SER A 279 16.46 -2.27 0.38
C SER A 279 17.21 -2.78 -0.83
N LEU A 280 17.66 -4.03 -0.74
CA LEU A 280 18.37 -4.71 -1.81
C LEU A 280 17.52 -4.63 -3.09
N SER A 281 17.99 -3.89 -4.09
CA SER A 281 17.25 -3.70 -5.35
C SER A 281 17.00 -5.05 -6.01
N ARG A 282 15.96 -5.16 -6.85
CA ARG A 282 15.67 -6.46 -7.50
C ARG A 282 16.85 -6.91 -8.36
N ARG A 283 17.59 -5.97 -8.97
CA ARG A 283 18.89 -6.24 -9.62
C ARG A 283 19.92 -6.88 -8.67
N GLU A 284 20.23 -6.26 -7.53
CA GLU A 284 21.21 -6.81 -6.58
C GLU A 284 20.73 -8.15 -5.98
N ARG A 285 19.43 -8.29 -5.71
CA ARG A 285 18.83 -9.55 -5.24
C ARG A 285 19.04 -10.67 -6.26
N ASN A 286 18.74 -10.41 -7.52
CA ASN A 286 18.93 -11.39 -8.61
C ASN A 286 20.42 -11.77 -8.75
N GLN A 287 21.34 -10.80 -8.61
CA GLN A 287 22.79 -11.05 -8.64
C GLN A 287 23.26 -11.92 -7.46
N LEU A 288 22.91 -11.56 -6.22
CA LEU A 288 23.29 -12.33 -5.02
C LEU A 288 22.64 -13.72 -4.96
N ARG A 289 21.45 -13.89 -5.56
CA ARG A 289 20.79 -15.19 -5.72
C ARG A 289 21.26 -15.97 -6.96
N SER A 290 22.04 -15.35 -7.85
CA SER A 290 22.46 -15.92 -9.15
C SER A 290 21.30 -16.41 -10.02
N GLN A 291 20.12 -15.82 -9.86
CA GLN A 291 18.86 -16.20 -10.50
C GLN A 291 17.95 -14.97 -10.68
N ARG A 292 17.20 -14.91 -11.79
CA ARG A 292 16.12 -13.92 -11.99
C ARG A 292 14.79 -14.53 -11.57
N GLY A 293 14.03 -13.84 -10.73
CA GLY A 293 12.64 -14.23 -10.43
C GLY A 293 11.64 -13.77 -11.49
N LEU A 294 10.62 -14.59 -11.74
CA LEU A 294 9.59 -14.42 -12.77
C LEU A 294 8.33 -15.24 -12.41
N THR A 295 7.22 -14.98 -13.09
CA THR A 295 5.96 -15.72 -12.91
C THR A 295 5.59 -16.48 -14.18
N ILE A 296 5.40 -17.79 -14.05
CA ILE A 296 4.80 -18.68 -15.05
C ILE A 296 3.33 -18.85 -14.68
N TRP A 297 2.42 -18.40 -15.54
CA TRP A 297 0.99 -18.35 -15.30
C TRP A 297 0.25 -19.38 -16.17
N LEU A 298 0.01 -20.58 -15.65
CA LEU A 298 -0.71 -21.62 -16.39
C LEU A 298 -2.22 -21.35 -16.31
N THR A 299 -2.86 -21.12 -17.46
CA THR A 299 -4.31 -20.90 -17.61
C THR A 299 -4.94 -21.97 -18.50
N GLY A 300 -6.23 -22.29 -18.31
CA GLY A 300 -6.94 -23.31 -19.09
C GLY A 300 -8.15 -23.91 -18.39
N LEU A 301 -8.90 -24.78 -19.07
CA LEU A 301 -10.07 -25.49 -18.53
C LEU A 301 -9.76 -26.38 -17.31
N SER A 302 -10.79 -26.80 -16.57
CA SER A 302 -10.62 -27.88 -15.58
C SER A 302 -10.09 -29.15 -16.27
N ALA A 303 -9.39 -30.03 -15.53
CA ALA A 303 -8.74 -31.23 -16.07
C ALA A 303 -7.74 -31.04 -17.25
N SER A 304 -7.42 -29.80 -17.68
CA SER A 304 -6.48 -29.53 -18.79
C SER A 304 -5.02 -29.90 -18.51
N GLY A 305 -4.68 -30.34 -17.28
CA GLY A 305 -3.34 -30.81 -16.90
C GLY A 305 -2.46 -29.78 -16.21
N LYS A 306 -2.92 -28.53 -16.01
CA LYS A 306 -2.16 -27.43 -15.35
C LYS A 306 -1.37 -27.87 -14.12
N SER A 307 -2.02 -28.45 -13.11
CA SER A 307 -1.36 -28.82 -11.85
C SER A 307 -0.34 -29.95 -12.02
N THR A 308 -0.56 -30.85 -12.98
CA THR A 308 0.39 -31.92 -13.35
C THR A 308 1.65 -31.32 -13.97
N VAL A 309 1.49 -30.48 -15.00
CA VAL A 309 2.61 -29.78 -15.66
C VAL A 309 3.33 -28.86 -14.67
N ALA A 310 2.60 -28.12 -13.83
CA ALA A 310 3.17 -27.25 -12.81
C ALA A 310 4.04 -28.02 -11.80
N THR A 311 3.61 -29.21 -11.38
CA THR A 311 4.36 -30.05 -10.42
C THR A 311 5.61 -30.64 -11.07
N ALA A 312 5.52 -31.13 -12.31
CA ALA A 312 6.69 -31.63 -13.05
C ALA A 312 7.68 -30.50 -13.40
N LEU A 313 7.20 -29.30 -13.73
CA LEU A 313 8.00 -28.11 -13.99
C LEU A 313 8.69 -27.60 -12.71
N GLU A 314 7.99 -27.55 -11.58
CA GLU A 314 8.55 -27.24 -10.26
C GLU A 314 9.70 -28.19 -9.91
N GLN A 315 9.48 -29.51 -10.07
CA GLN A 315 10.53 -30.52 -9.87
C GLN A 315 11.70 -30.34 -10.85
N HIS A 316 11.46 -30.10 -12.14
CA HIS A 316 12.52 -29.95 -13.14
C HIS A 316 13.39 -28.72 -12.85
N LEU A 317 12.79 -27.57 -12.55
CA LEU A 317 13.52 -26.34 -12.21
C LEU A 317 14.34 -26.50 -10.93
N LEU A 318 13.83 -27.20 -9.92
CA LEU A 318 14.57 -27.54 -8.70
C LEU A 318 15.78 -28.46 -8.99
N HIS A 319 15.66 -29.42 -9.92
CA HIS A 319 16.79 -30.25 -10.36
C HIS A 319 17.85 -29.45 -11.15
N LEU A 320 17.46 -28.37 -11.85
CA LEU A 320 18.40 -27.40 -12.43
C LEU A 320 19.05 -26.46 -11.38
N GLY A 321 18.75 -26.64 -10.10
CA GLY A 321 19.26 -25.81 -9.00
C GLY A 321 18.56 -24.45 -8.87
N LEU A 322 17.44 -24.24 -9.57
CA LEU A 322 16.68 -22.99 -9.56
C LEU A 322 15.64 -23.01 -8.44
N SER A 323 15.48 -21.89 -7.77
CA SER A 323 14.39 -21.69 -6.80
C SER A 323 13.07 -21.54 -7.55
N ALA A 324 12.18 -22.53 -7.45
CA ALA A 324 10.82 -22.48 -7.96
C ALA A 324 9.82 -22.72 -6.82
N TYR A 325 8.60 -22.18 -6.95
CA TYR A 325 7.50 -22.46 -6.02
C TYR A 325 6.14 -22.39 -6.71
N ARG A 326 5.33 -23.43 -6.54
CA ARG A 326 4.01 -23.58 -7.16
C ARG A 326 2.89 -23.04 -6.28
N LEU A 327 2.00 -22.26 -6.89
CA LEU A 327 0.79 -21.71 -6.31
C LEU A 327 -0.42 -22.38 -6.98
N ASP A 328 -1.28 -23.02 -6.18
CA ASP A 328 -2.38 -23.83 -6.70
C ASP A 328 -3.63 -23.81 -5.79
N GLY A 329 -4.66 -24.55 -6.22
CA GLY A 329 -5.88 -24.71 -5.43
C GLY A 329 -5.60 -25.32 -4.06
N ASP A 330 -4.71 -26.30 -3.97
CA ASP A 330 -4.54 -27.08 -2.75
C ASP A 330 -3.77 -26.28 -1.67
N ASN A 331 -2.80 -25.43 -2.03
CA ASN A 331 -2.06 -24.58 -1.08
C ASN A 331 -2.61 -23.15 -0.88
N VAL A 332 -3.28 -22.54 -1.87
CA VAL A 332 -3.87 -21.19 -1.70
C VAL A 332 -5.31 -21.24 -1.17
N ARG A 333 -6.18 -22.13 -1.68
CA ARG A 333 -7.63 -22.06 -1.43
C ARG A 333 -8.02 -22.33 0.01
N PHE A 334 -7.34 -23.22 0.71
CA PHE A 334 -7.63 -23.55 2.10
C PHE A 334 -6.82 -22.71 3.11
N GLY A 335 -5.83 -21.94 2.62
CA GLY A 335 -5.00 -21.04 3.41
C GLY A 335 -5.42 -19.57 3.26
N LEU A 336 -4.85 -18.90 2.26
CA LEU A 336 -5.00 -17.45 2.03
C LEU A 336 -6.39 -17.06 1.50
N ASN A 337 -7.02 -17.92 0.70
CA ASN A 337 -8.27 -17.64 0.00
C ASN A 337 -9.46 -18.46 0.53
N LYS A 338 -9.39 -18.88 1.80
CA LYS A 338 -10.39 -19.74 2.49
C LYS A 338 -11.71 -19.05 2.80
N ASP A 339 -11.72 -17.72 2.71
CA ASP A 339 -12.87 -16.82 2.86
C ASP A 339 -13.66 -16.66 1.56
N LEU A 340 -13.10 -17.05 0.41
CA LEU A 340 -13.67 -16.81 -0.91
C LEU A 340 -14.54 -17.99 -1.37
N GLY A 341 -15.76 -17.69 -1.81
CA GLY A 341 -16.68 -18.62 -2.44
C GLY A 341 -16.33 -18.92 -3.91
N PHE A 342 -17.31 -19.36 -4.68
CA PHE A 342 -17.15 -19.70 -6.11
C PHE A 342 -17.91 -18.75 -7.05
N SER A 343 -18.44 -17.62 -6.58
CA SER A 343 -19.06 -16.61 -7.45
C SER A 343 -18.04 -15.94 -8.37
N GLU A 344 -18.50 -15.17 -9.36
CA GLU A 344 -17.62 -14.34 -10.19
C GLU A 344 -16.75 -13.39 -9.35
N ALA A 345 -17.35 -12.64 -8.42
CA ALA A 345 -16.59 -11.73 -7.54
C ALA A 345 -15.53 -12.46 -6.70
N ASP A 346 -15.83 -13.67 -6.20
CA ASP A 346 -14.85 -14.50 -5.49
C ASP A 346 -13.71 -14.97 -6.40
N ARG A 347 -13.98 -15.29 -7.67
CA ARG A 347 -12.97 -15.72 -8.64
C ARG A 347 -12.01 -14.59 -8.95
N ASN A 348 -12.54 -13.39 -9.21
CA ASN A 348 -11.75 -12.23 -9.59
C ASN A 348 -10.85 -11.80 -8.42
N GLU A 349 -11.39 -11.73 -7.18
CA GLU A 349 -10.58 -11.46 -5.98
C GLU A 349 -9.57 -12.59 -5.68
N ASN A 350 -9.94 -13.86 -5.89
CA ASN A 350 -9.04 -15.00 -5.76
C ASN A 350 -7.84 -14.85 -6.71
N ILE A 351 -8.08 -14.55 -8.00
CA ILE A 351 -7.02 -14.36 -9.00
C ILE A 351 -6.19 -13.11 -8.69
N ARG A 352 -6.81 -11.99 -8.26
CA ARG A 352 -6.09 -10.78 -7.84
C ARG A 352 -5.11 -11.08 -6.71
N ARG A 353 -5.54 -11.77 -5.64
CA ARG A 353 -4.66 -12.20 -4.53
C ARG A 353 -3.51 -13.10 -5.01
N ILE A 354 -3.78 -14.02 -5.94
CA ILE A 354 -2.75 -14.89 -6.52
C ILE A 354 -1.75 -14.08 -7.36
N GLY A 355 -2.20 -13.05 -8.09
CA GLY A 355 -1.34 -12.12 -8.82
C GLY A 355 -0.35 -11.40 -7.92
N GLU A 356 -0.81 -10.86 -6.78
CA GLU A 356 0.05 -10.21 -5.77
C GLU A 356 1.05 -11.19 -5.15
N VAL A 357 0.62 -12.40 -4.78
CA VAL A 357 1.51 -13.41 -4.18
C VAL A 357 2.55 -13.90 -5.18
N ALA A 358 2.16 -14.15 -6.43
CA ALA A 358 3.10 -14.50 -7.50
C ALA A 358 4.13 -13.39 -7.73
N LYS A 359 3.70 -12.11 -7.72
CA LYS A 359 4.60 -10.95 -7.79
C LYS A 359 5.61 -10.93 -6.64
N LEU A 360 5.20 -11.26 -5.42
CA LEU A 360 6.10 -11.34 -4.25
C LEU A 360 7.15 -12.46 -4.37
N PHE A 361 6.77 -13.65 -4.84
CA PHE A 361 7.73 -14.73 -5.13
C PHE A 361 8.69 -14.35 -6.27
N ALA A 362 8.19 -13.70 -7.32
CA ALA A 362 9.02 -13.28 -8.45
C ALA A 362 9.95 -12.07 -8.11
N ASP A 363 9.55 -11.19 -7.18
CA ASP A 363 10.45 -10.18 -6.61
C ASP A 363 11.52 -10.81 -5.70
N SER A 364 11.19 -11.88 -4.97
CA SER A 364 12.15 -12.60 -4.11
C SER A 364 13.24 -13.39 -4.87
N ALA A 365 13.32 -13.23 -6.19
CA ALA A 365 14.16 -14.00 -7.11
C ALA A 365 13.79 -15.51 -7.23
N THR A 366 12.53 -15.86 -7.00
CA THR A 366 11.97 -17.22 -7.19
C THR A 366 11.20 -17.29 -8.52
N ILE A 367 11.12 -18.48 -9.13
CA ILE A 367 10.18 -18.75 -10.23
C ILE A 367 8.83 -19.13 -9.62
N ALA A 368 7.85 -18.24 -9.67
CA ALA A 368 6.48 -18.52 -9.25
C ALA A 368 5.75 -19.29 -10.35
N ILE A 369 5.07 -20.39 -10.02
CA ILE A 369 4.31 -21.21 -10.98
C ILE A 369 2.84 -21.25 -10.54
N THR A 370 1.98 -20.43 -11.14
CA THR A 370 0.54 -20.44 -10.82
C THR A 370 -0.18 -21.47 -11.70
N SER A 371 -1.20 -22.17 -11.16
CA SER A 371 -1.87 -23.28 -11.86
C SER A 371 -3.41 -23.26 -11.75
N PHE A 372 -3.98 -22.06 -11.80
CA PHE A 372 -5.43 -21.81 -11.63
C PHE A 372 -6.17 -21.80 -12.96
N ILE A 373 -7.51 -21.84 -12.93
CA ILE A 373 -8.31 -21.74 -14.16
C ILE A 373 -8.18 -20.35 -14.78
N SER A 374 -8.21 -19.28 -13.96
CA SER A 374 -8.14 -17.86 -14.38
C SER A 374 -8.96 -17.55 -15.64
N PRO A 375 -10.29 -17.77 -15.62
CA PRO A 375 -11.09 -17.89 -16.84
C PRO A 375 -11.22 -16.59 -17.63
N TYR A 376 -11.26 -15.43 -16.98
CA TYR A 376 -11.43 -14.13 -17.62
C TYR A 376 -10.07 -13.53 -18.01
N ARG A 377 -9.95 -12.94 -19.21
CA ARG A 377 -8.72 -12.27 -19.66
C ARG A 377 -8.41 -11.07 -18.77
N ALA A 378 -9.41 -10.27 -18.41
CA ALA A 378 -9.24 -9.07 -17.58
C ALA A 378 -8.48 -9.34 -16.26
N ASP A 379 -8.73 -10.48 -15.60
CA ASP A 379 -7.99 -10.87 -14.39
C ASP A 379 -6.53 -11.23 -14.68
N ARG A 380 -6.26 -11.89 -15.82
CA ARG A 380 -4.91 -12.27 -16.27
C ARG A 380 -4.12 -11.05 -16.74
N ASP A 381 -4.78 -10.13 -17.44
CA ASP A 381 -4.25 -8.83 -17.85
C ASP A 381 -3.92 -7.96 -16.62
N LEU A 382 -4.77 -7.96 -15.59
CA LEU A 382 -4.49 -7.29 -14.31
C LEU A 382 -3.27 -7.92 -13.62
N ALA A 383 -3.19 -9.25 -13.54
CA ALA A 383 -2.03 -9.95 -12.98
C ALA A 383 -0.74 -9.63 -13.77
N ARG A 384 -0.81 -9.62 -15.10
CA ARG A 384 0.28 -9.23 -16.02
C ARG A 384 0.72 -7.77 -15.80
N GLN A 385 -0.23 -6.84 -15.67
CA GLN A 385 0.04 -5.43 -15.37
C GLN A 385 0.69 -5.24 -14.00
N LEU A 386 0.26 -5.97 -12.97
CA LEU A 386 0.90 -5.95 -11.65
C LEU A 386 2.38 -6.36 -11.72
N HIS A 387 2.76 -7.30 -12.59
CA HIS A 387 4.15 -7.71 -12.79
C HIS A 387 4.96 -6.72 -13.66
N ALA A 388 4.30 -6.00 -14.56
CA ALA A 388 4.92 -4.94 -15.35
C ALA A 388 5.28 -3.69 -14.51
N GLN A 389 4.56 -3.43 -13.42
CA GLN A 389 4.85 -2.34 -12.48
C GLN A 389 6.15 -2.55 -11.71
N THR A 390 7.09 -1.62 -11.84
CA THR A 390 8.37 -1.59 -11.12
C THR A 390 8.22 -0.85 -9.78
N ASN A 391 8.90 -1.36 -8.74
CA ASN A 391 8.80 -0.83 -7.37
C ASN A 391 9.91 0.19 -7.02
N GLN A 392 10.95 0.31 -7.86
CA GLN A 392 12.11 1.18 -7.66
C GLN A 392 12.56 1.79 -9.00
N ASP A 393 13.12 3.00 -8.97
CA ASP A 393 13.68 3.65 -10.16
C ASP A 393 14.86 2.85 -10.72
N GLY A 394 14.72 2.38 -11.97
CA GLY A 394 15.76 1.65 -12.69
C GLY A 394 15.75 0.12 -12.51
N ASP A 395 14.84 -0.45 -11.72
CA ASP A 395 14.59 -1.90 -11.75
C ASP A 395 13.84 -2.29 -13.04
N GLU A 396 14.15 -3.47 -13.59
CA GLU A 396 13.42 -4.03 -14.72
C GLU A 396 12.05 -4.60 -14.30
N PRO A 397 11.04 -4.62 -15.19
CA PRO A 397 9.80 -5.37 -14.99
C PRO A 397 10.01 -6.84 -14.59
N ILE A 398 9.03 -7.39 -13.88
CA ILE A 398 9.00 -8.80 -13.55
C ILE A 398 8.43 -9.55 -14.78
N PRO A 399 9.16 -10.52 -15.37
CA PRO A 399 8.61 -11.29 -16.47
C PRO A 399 7.38 -12.08 -16.03
N PHE A 400 6.30 -11.93 -16.79
CA PHE A 400 5.05 -12.69 -16.66
C PHE A 400 4.89 -13.50 -17.95
N ILE A 401 4.92 -14.83 -17.82
CA ILE A 401 4.86 -15.79 -18.92
C ILE A 401 3.53 -16.50 -18.81
N GLU A 402 2.54 -16.08 -19.60
CA GLU A 402 1.25 -16.78 -19.68
C GLU A 402 1.41 -18.04 -20.53
N VAL A 403 1.04 -19.17 -19.94
CA VAL A 403 1.09 -20.49 -20.57
C VAL A 403 -0.34 -20.98 -20.74
N PHE A 404 -0.83 -20.96 -21.98
CA PHE A 404 -2.13 -21.54 -22.30
C PHE A 404 -2.02 -23.07 -22.32
N VAL A 405 -2.74 -23.73 -21.43
CA VAL A 405 -2.81 -25.18 -21.35
C VAL A 405 -4.04 -25.66 -22.12
N ASP A 406 -3.86 -25.74 -23.44
CA ASP A 406 -4.87 -25.99 -24.47
C ASP A 406 -5.30 -27.46 -24.51
N VAL A 407 -6.59 -27.70 -24.29
CA VAL A 407 -7.27 -29.00 -24.30
C VAL A 407 -8.73 -28.79 -24.69
N PRO A 408 -9.25 -29.44 -25.76
CA PRO A 408 -10.67 -29.41 -26.09
C PRO A 408 -11.57 -29.81 -24.92
N LEU A 409 -12.74 -29.20 -24.83
CA LEU A 409 -13.69 -29.41 -23.73
C LEU A 409 -14.04 -30.90 -23.57
N GLU A 410 -14.19 -31.61 -24.66
CA GLU A 410 -14.53 -33.03 -24.73
C GLU A 410 -13.44 -33.90 -24.10
N VAL A 411 -12.17 -33.54 -24.27
CA VAL A 411 -11.02 -34.24 -23.67
C VAL A 411 -10.90 -33.90 -22.18
N ALA A 412 -11.26 -32.67 -21.78
CA ALA A 412 -11.34 -32.30 -20.37
C ALA A 412 -12.48 -33.04 -19.64
N GLU A 413 -13.65 -33.17 -20.28
CA GLU A 413 -14.80 -33.97 -19.80
C GLU A 413 -14.49 -35.48 -19.75
N GLN A 414 -13.75 -36.02 -20.74
CA GLN A 414 -13.33 -37.41 -20.73
C GLN A 414 -12.35 -37.72 -19.57
N ARG A 415 -11.50 -36.76 -19.18
CA ARG A 415 -10.51 -36.92 -18.11
C ARG A 415 -11.15 -36.89 -16.71
N ASP A 416 -12.10 -35.98 -16.49
CA ASP A 416 -12.77 -35.60 -15.23
C ASP A 416 -12.31 -36.30 -13.91
N PRO A 417 -11.06 -36.10 -13.45
CA PRO A 417 -10.47 -36.92 -12.39
C PRO A 417 -11.02 -36.61 -10.99
N LYS A 418 -11.85 -35.57 -10.87
CA LYS A 418 -12.53 -35.15 -9.62
C LYS A 418 -14.07 -35.25 -9.74
N GLY A 419 -14.60 -35.79 -10.84
CA GLY A 419 -16.05 -35.94 -11.08
C GLY A 419 -16.81 -34.62 -11.15
N LEU A 420 -16.14 -33.53 -11.51
CA LEU A 420 -16.67 -32.16 -11.51
C LEU A 420 -17.45 -31.84 -12.80
N TYR A 421 -16.96 -32.30 -13.95
CA TYR A 421 -17.67 -32.12 -15.23
C TYR A 421 -18.99 -32.88 -15.23
N LYS A 422 -18.98 -34.14 -14.75
CA LYS A 422 -20.22 -34.92 -14.61
C LYS A 422 -21.27 -34.20 -13.73
N LYS A 423 -20.83 -33.61 -12.62
CA LYS A 423 -21.68 -32.84 -11.70
C LYS A 423 -22.14 -31.50 -12.28
N ALA A 424 -21.30 -30.81 -13.05
CA ALA A 424 -21.68 -29.60 -13.78
C ALA A 424 -22.74 -29.89 -14.85
N ARG A 425 -22.56 -30.96 -15.64
CA ARG A 425 -23.55 -31.44 -16.62
C ARG A 425 -24.87 -31.88 -15.96
N ALA A 426 -24.82 -32.40 -14.73
CA ALA A 426 -26.00 -32.73 -13.93
C ALA A 426 -26.66 -31.52 -13.22
N GLY A 427 -26.06 -30.32 -13.29
CA GLY A 427 -26.56 -29.11 -12.61
C GLY A 427 -26.26 -29.04 -11.10
N GLU A 428 -25.55 -30.01 -10.53
CA GLU A 428 -25.12 -30.02 -9.12
C GLU A 428 -24.10 -28.89 -8.83
N ILE A 429 -23.25 -28.56 -9.83
CA ILE A 429 -22.28 -27.46 -9.73
C ILE A 429 -22.69 -26.35 -10.70
N LYS A 430 -23.08 -25.21 -10.14
CA LYS A 430 -23.43 -23.99 -10.90
C LYS A 430 -22.18 -23.24 -11.35
N GLU A 431 -22.32 -22.44 -12.41
CA GLU A 431 -21.29 -21.53 -12.93
C GLU A 431 -19.94 -22.23 -13.23
N PHE A 432 -19.97 -23.48 -13.71
CA PHE A 432 -18.76 -24.24 -13.93
C PHE A 432 -18.10 -23.86 -15.26
N THR A 433 -16.82 -23.47 -15.21
CA THR A 433 -16.06 -23.00 -16.38
C THR A 433 -16.02 -24.05 -17.49
N GLY A 434 -16.43 -23.64 -18.70
CA GLY A 434 -16.55 -24.48 -19.88
C GLY A 434 -17.90 -25.17 -20.04
N ILE A 435 -18.80 -25.11 -19.05
CA ILE A 435 -20.11 -25.78 -19.07
C ILE A 435 -21.26 -24.80 -18.84
N SER A 436 -21.18 -24.00 -17.77
CA SER A 436 -22.21 -23.02 -17.36
C SER A 436 -21.63 -21.67 -16.92
N ALA A 437 -20.31 -21.48 -17.13
CA ALA A 437 -19.62 -20.19 -17.11
C ALA A 437 -18.53 -20.20 -18.21
N PRO A 438 -18.14 -19.04 -18.77
CA PRO A 438 -17.18 -18.99 -19.86
C PRO A 438 -15.76 -19.37 -19.42
N TYR A 439 -14.94 -19.74 -20.41
CA TYR A 439 -13.49 -19.64 -20.38
C TYR A 439 -13.08 -18.72 -21.53
N GLU A 440 -12.31 -17.66 -21.25
CA GLU A 440 -11.77 -16.78 -22.28
C GLU A 440 -10.34 -17.18 -22.60
N GLU A 441 -10.14 -17.75 -23.79
CA GLU A 441 -8.83 -18.15 -24.29
C GLU A 441 -7.86 -16.96 -24.40
N PRO A 442 -6.55 -17.14 -24.09
CA PRO A 442 -5.56 -16.09 -24.29
C PRO A 442 -5.40 -15.73 -25.77
N LEU A 443 -5.53 -14.45 -26.11
CA LEU A 443 -5.31 -13.99 -27.49
C LEU A 443 -3.82 -13.96 -27.88
N SER A 444 -2.92 -13.90 -26.89
CA SER A 444 -1.48 -13.76 -27.07
C SER A 444 -0.70 -14.27 -25.85
N ALA A 445 -0.87 -15.55 -25.51
CA ALA A 445 -0.02 -16.20 -24.51
C ALA A 445 1.44 -16.29 -24.99
N GLU A 446 2.40 -16.19 -24.08
CA GLU A 446 3.82 -16.39 -24.38
C GLU A 446 4.14 -17.81 -24.87
N ILE A 447 3.38 -18.80 -24.36
CA ILE A 447 3.52 -20.23 -24.67
C ILE A 447 2.12 -20.84 -24.74
N THR A 448 1.87 -21.72 -25.72
CA THR A 448 0.70 -22.60 -25.73
C THR A 448 1.18 -24.05 -25.73
N ILE A 449 0.71 -24.84 -24.76
CA ILE A 449 1.02 -26.28 -24.64
C ILE A 449 -0.26 -27.10 -24.80
N LYS A 450 -0.18 -28.21 -25.54
CA LYS A 450 -1.30 -29.12 -25.76
C LYS A 450 -1.11 -30.45 -25.05
N THR A 451 -1.57 -30.54 -23.79
CA THR A 451 -1.43 -31.76 -22.96
C THR A 451 -2.26 -32.95 -23.44
N HIS A 452 -2.97 -32.81 -24.55
CA HIS A 452 -3.74 -33.86 -25.23
C HIS A 452 -3.04 -34.42 -26.47
N GLU A 453 -2.04 -33.69 -27.01
CA GLU A 453 -1.15 -34.12 -28.10
C GLU A 453 0.26 -34.49 -27.58
N ASN A 454 0.63 -34.01 -26.38
CA ASN A 454 1.98 -34.11 -25.81
C ASN A 454 1.96 -34.76 -24.42
N THR A 455 3.06 -35.42 -24.04
CA THR A 455 3.33 -35.89 -22.68
C THR A 455 3.59 -34.74 -21.71
N VAL A 456 3.62 -35.03 -20.40
CA VAL A 456 3.93 -34.02 -19.37
C VAL A 456 5.38 -33.54 -19.51
N GLU A 457 6.27 -34.46 -19.85
CA GLU A 457 7.70 -34.26 -20.06
C GLU A 457 7.96 -33.34 -21.27
N GLU A 458 7.28 -33.56 -22.39
CA GLU A 458 7.33 -32.68 -23.57
C GLU A 458 6.75 -31.29 -23.28
N CYS A 459 5.64 -31.21 -22.53
CA CYS A 459 5.09 -29.92 -22.09
C CYS A 459 6.03 -29.14 -21.15
N VAL A 460 6.75 -29.82 -20.25
CA VAL A 460 7.79 -29.21 -19.42
C VAL A 460 8.96 -28.74 -20.29
N ALA A 461 9.43 -29.56 -21.24
CA ALA A 461 10.51 -29.23 -22.15
C ALA A 461 10.19 -28.01 -23.03
N GLN A 462 8.96 -27.89 -23.53
CA GLN A 462 8.50 -26.69 -24.28
C GLN A 462 8.64 -25.41 -23.44
N ILE A 463 8.25 -25.46 -22.16
CA ILE A 463 8.37 -24.32 -21.25
C ILE A 463 9.83 -24.00 -20.93
N THR A 464 10.66 -25.00 -20.60
CA THR A 464 12.07 -24.76 -20.19
C THR A 464 12.96 -24.37 -21.36
N ASN A 465 12.70 -24.87 -22.57
CA ASN A 465 13.36 -24.41 -23.79
C ASN A 465 13.03 -22.94 -24.07
N TRP A 466 11.76 -22.54 -24.05
CA TRP A 466 11.36 -21.14 -24.23
C TRP A 466 12.00 -20.22 -23.17
N LEU A 467 12.01 -20.63 -21.89
CA LEU A 467 12.69 -19.87 -20.82
C LEU A 467 14.21 -19.74 -21.05
N SER A 468 14.83 -20.74 -21.68
CA SER A 468 16.25 -20.71 -22.06
C SER A 468 16.51 -19.78 -23.24
N GLU A 469 15.66 -19.85 -24.28
CA GLU A 469 15.73 -18.99 -25.48
C GLU A 469 15.52 -17.51 -25.16
N LYS A 470 14.67 -17.18 -24.17
CA LYS A 470 14.51 -15.81 -23.66
C LYS A 470 15.59 -15.39 -22.64
N GLY A 471 16.54 -16.27 -22.31
CA GLY A 471 17.63 -15.99 -21.37
C GLY A 471 17.17 -15.83 -19.91
N TYR A 472 16.00 -16.35 -19.54
CA TYR A 472 15.50 -16.32 -18.16
C TYR A 472 16.10 -17.42 -17.28
N ILE A 473 16.43 -18.56 -17.88
CA ILE A 473 17.25 -19.62 -17.27
C ILE A 473 18.48 -19.91 -18.14
N LYS A 474 19.48 -20.59 -17.59
CA LYS A 474 20.63 -21.04 -18.39
C LYS A 474 20.20 -22.15 -19.34
N SER A 475 20.70 -22.11 -20.57
CA SER A 475 20.53 -23.19 -21.55
C SER A 475 20.97 -24.54 -20.96
N VAL A 476 20.10 -25.54 -21.04
CA VAL A 476 20.42 -26.91 -20.62
C VAL A 476 21.37 -27.51 -21.65
N GLU A 477 22.65 -27.63 -21.30
CA GLU A 477 23.59 -28.44 -22.08
C GLU A 477 23.16 -29.90 -22.04
N VAL A 478 22.61 -30.40 -23.14
CA VAL A 478 22.40 -31.83 -23.33
C VAL A 478 23.76 -32.50 -23.41
N LYS A 479 24.14 -33.21 -22.34
CA LYS A 479 25.29 -34.11 -22.34
C LYS A 479 24.94 -35.34 -23.16
N ASN A 480 25.41 -35.36 -24.40
CA ASN A 480 25.51 -36.55 -25.24
C ASN A 480 26.49 -37.57 -24.64
#